data_AF-X0SAD8-F1
#
_entry.id   AF-X0SAD8-F1
#
_cell.length_a   1.000
_cell.length_b   1.000
_cell.length_c   1.000
_cell.angle_alpha   90.00
_cell.angle_beta   90.00
_cell.angle_gamma   90.00
#
_symmetry.space_group_name_H-M   'P 1'
#
loop_
_entity.id
_entity.type
_entity.pdbx_description
1 polymer ?
#
loop_
_entity_poly.entity_id
_entity_poly.type
_entity_poly.pdbx_seq_one_letter_code
_entity_poly.pdbx_strand_id
1 'polypeptide(L)'
;AWDYSYNLLNSCKENSILYTNGDNDTFPLWYLQEVEGIRKDVRVINLSLLNTDWYIRQLRDFEPRVPLSLSDEDIRQMTPIPWEEKMVRLPVADPDHDPGYIEWTLKPTYAGRFLRVQDRMIVQTIRDMNWSQTIYFAVTVAPENKIGLDRYLEMQGLVYELKPHPASRINIEQLRHNLLEVYRYRNLDDPSIYFNPNIQRLMQNLRASFLQLALDGIINGKKEQAKAILDTMMATIPESVIPIRNKDLYLQVAELYAEAGDTAELRRRLTRIPPRFRLTPRDHLRIGFMHSQQLGDWETAEAIFEDVYKKHPQNGQVVGDLVGIYQQTGHPEQAARILTDWLRFTPNDQNARRLLERLQQP
;
A
#
# COMPACT_ATOMS: atom_id res chain seq x y z
N ALA A 1 9.13 -17.06 6.02
CA ALA A 1 8.87 -17.50 4.62
C ALA A 1 7.65 -18.42 4.57
N TRP A 2 7.65 -19.55 5.28
CA TRP A 2 6.54 -20.51 5.32
C TRP A 2 5.18 -19.85 5.60
N ASP A 3 4.98 -19.17 6.74
CA ASP A 3 3.68 -18.58 7.10
C ASP A 3 3.21 -17.53 6.10
N TYR A 4 4.12 -16.71 5.58
CA TYR A 4 3.79 -15.71 4.56
C TYR A 4 3.26 -16.35 3.27
N SER A 5 3.90 -17.42 2.81
CA SER A 5 3.47 -18.17 1.62
C SER A 5 2.21 -18.98 1.87
N TYR A 6 2.05 -19.54 3.06
CA TYR A 6 0.81 -20.16 3.49
C TYR A 6 -0.34 -19.15 3.44
N ASN A 7 -0.13 -17.95 3.98
CA ASN A 7 -1.13 -16.87 3.99
C ASN A 7 -1.49 -16.43 2.57
N LEU A 8 -0.50 -16.31 1.66
CA LEU A 8 -0.74 -16.03 0.25
C LEU A 8 -1.63 -17.10 -0.41
N LEU A 9 -1.27 -18.38 -0.32
CA LEU A 9 -2.06 -19.47 -0.90
C LEU A 9 -3.47 -19.51 -0.32
N ASN A 10 -3.61 -19.39 1.01
CA ASN A 10 -4.89 -19.48 1.69
C ASN A 10 -5.75 -18.23 1.56
N SER A 11 -5.23 -17.14 0.98
CA SER A 11 -6.05 -16.00 0.56
C SER A 11 -6.83 -16.28 -0.73
N CYS A 12 -6.39 -17.26 -1.52
CA CYS A 12 -6.95 -17.54 -2.83
C CYS A 12 -8.11 -18.54 -2.73
N LYS A 13 -9.16 -18.33 -3.52
CA LYS A 13 -10.25 -19.31 -3.72
C LYS A 13 -9.75 -20.64 -4.30
N GLU A 14 -10.55 -21.68 -4.17
CA GLU A 14 -10.25 -22.99 -4.76
C GLU A 14 -10.08 -22.89 -6.29
N ASN A 15 -9.16 -23.67 -6.87
CA ASN A 15 -8.92 -23.76 -8.32
C ASN A 15 -8.62 -22.41 -9.01
N SER A 16 -7.92 -21.52 -8.31
CA SER A 16 -7.58 -20.17 -8.77
C SER A 16 -6.15 -20.05 -9.32
N ILE A 17 -5.86 -18.93 -9.97
CA ILE A 17 -4.53 -18.56 -10.47
C ILE A 17 -3.96 -17.46 -9.58
N LEU A 18 -2.70 -17.60 -9.15
CA LEU A 18 -1.98 -16.59 -8.37
C LEU A 18 -0.72 -16.13 -9.11
N TYR A 19 -0.72 -14.88 -9.59
CA TYR A 19 0.46 -14.25 -10.17
C TYR A 19 1.41 -13.72 -9.08
N THR A 20 2.69 -14.06 -9.21
CA THR A 20 3.81 -13.62 -8.37
C THR A 20 4.88 -12.94 -9.23
N ASN A 21 5.81 -12.23 -8.59
CA ASN A 21 6.78 -11.41 -9.34
C ASN A 21 8.18 -12.03 -9.39
N GLY A 22 8.64 -12.70 -8.33
CA GLY A 22 10.05 -13.07 -8.17
C GLY A 22 10.29 -14.38 -7.43
N ASP A 23 11.54 -14.62 -7.09
CA ASP A 23 11.98 -15.82 -6.37
C ASP A 23 11.49 -15.87 -4.91
N ASN A 24 11.53 -14.73 -4.22
CA ASN A 24 11.23 -14.60 -2.79
C ASN A 24 9.76 -14.86 -2.43
N ASP A 25 8.83 -14.63 -3.36
CA ASP A 25 7.42 -15.00 -3.20
C ASP A 25 7.12 -16.37 -3.84
N THR A 26 7.66 -16.67 -5.03
CA THR A 26 7.32 -17.90 -5.78
C THR A 26 7.87 -19.19 -5.17
N PHE A 27 9.17 -19.27 -4.89
CA PHE A 27 9.77 -20.56 -4.54
C PHE A 27 9.25 -21.13 -3.23
N PRO A 28 9.02 -20.34 -2.17
CA PRO A 28 8.40 -20.86 -0.98
C PRO A 28 6.95 -21.34 -1.22
N LEU A 29 6.19 -20.72 -2.14
CA LEU A 29 4.85 -21.20 -2.51
C LEU A 29 4.93 -22.58 -3.16
N TRP A 30 5.81 -22.76 -4.16
CA TRP A 30 5.99 -24.05 -4.80
C TRP A 30 6.51 -25.12 -3.84
N TYR A 31 7.37 -24.77 -2.90
CA TYR A 31 7.77 -25.69 -1.83
C TYR A 31 6.56 -26.19 -1.03
N LEU A 32 5.66 -25.28 -0.62
CA LEU A 32 4.45 -25.66 0.10
C LEU A 32 3.53 -26.58 -0.74
N GLN A 33 3.47 -26.36 -2.05
CA GLN A 33 2.62 -27.16 -2.94
C GLN A 33 3.22 -28.55 -3.25
N GLU A 34 4.50 -28.59 -3.59
CA GLU A 34 5.15 -29.82 -4.09
C GLU A 34 5.66 -30.72 -2.98
N VAL A 35 6.10 -30.14 -1.86
CA VAL A 35 6.67 -30.90 -0.73
C VAL A 35 5.65 -31.08 0.39
N GLU A 36 4.96 -30.01 0.78
CA GLU A 36 4.03 -30.04 1.93
C GLU A 36 2.59 -30.39 1.51
N GLY A 37 2.28 -30.43 0.21
CA GLY A 37 0.95 -30.78 -0.30
C GLY A 37 -0.14 -29.75 -0.03
N ILE A 38 0.22 -28.50 0.26
CA ILE A 38 -0.72 -27.43 0.65
C ILE A 38 -1.21 -26.70 -0.60
N ARG A 39 -2.54 -26.58 -0.74
CA ARG A 39 -3.20 -25.78 -1.80
C ARG A 39 -2.67 -26.08 -3.21
N LYS A 40 -2.55 -27.37 -3.54
CA LYS A 40 -2.15 -27.85 -4.88
C LYS A 40 -3.16 -27.49 -5.97
N ASP A 41 -4.35 -27.04 -5.60
CA ASP A 41 -5.40 -26.52 -6.49
C ASP A 41 -5.07 -25.13 -7.06
N VAL A 42 -4.26 -24.33 -6.36
CA VAL A 42 -3.91 -22.97 -6.81
C VAL A 42 -2.78 -23.01 -7.82
N ARG A 43 -2.96 -22.43 -9.00
CA ARG A 43 -1.88 -22.32 -9.99
C ARG A 43 -1.03 -21.08 -9.75
N VAL A 44 0.17 -21.26 -9.19
CA VAL A 44 1.13 -20.17 -8.97
C VAL A 44 1.92 -19.87 -10.24
N ILE A 45 1.81 -18.64 -10.75
CA ILE A 45 2.45 -18.17 -11.98
C ILE A 45 3.48 -17.08 -11.66
N ASN A 46 4.75 -17.37 -11.90
CA ASN A 46 5.82 -16.39 -11.80
C ASN A 46 5.94 -15.58 -13.08
N LEU A 47 5.67 -14.27 -13.01
CA LEU A 47 5.72 -13.37 -14.17
C LEU A 47 7.10 -13.32 -14.83
N SER A 48 8.18 -13.39 -14.06
CA SER A 48 9.55 -13.38 -14.61
C SER A 48 9.81 -14.61 -15.50
N LEU A 49 9.30 -15.78 -15.11
CA LEU A 49 9.41 -17.02 -15.90
C LEU A 49 8.41 -17.08 -17.06
N LEU A 50 7.30 -16.33 -16.98
CA LEU A 50 6.26 -16.25 -18.00
C LEU A 50 6.73 -15.67 -19.34
N ASN A 51 7.99 -15.20 -19.40
CA ASN A 51 8.65 -14.81 -20.64
C ASN A 51 9.30 -15.98 -21.40
N THR A 52 9.16 -17.22 -20.92
CA THR A 52 9.81 -18.40 -21.50
C THR A 52 8.82 -19.44 -22.02
N ASP A 53 9.08 -19.97 -23.21
CA ASP A 53 8.18 -20.92 -23.89
C ASP A 53 7.93 -22.19 -23.07
N TRP A 54 8.98 -22.72 -22.42
CA TRP A 54 8.88 -23.95 -21.65
C TRP A 54 7.92 -23.78 -20.47
N TYR A 55 7.93 -22.61 -19.85
CA TYR A 55 7.07 -22.32 -18.71
C TYR A 55 5.63 -22.11 -19.16
N ILE A 56 5.40 -21.43 -20.29
CA ILE A 56 4.06 -21.30 -20.87
C ILE A 56 3.47 -22.68 -21.21
N ARG A 57 4.27 -23.58 -21.82
CA ARG A 57 3.83 -24.98 -22.06
C ARG A 57 3.52 -25.71 -20.76
N GLN A 58 4.37 -25.60 -19.75
CA GLN A 58 4.13 -26.21 -18.44
C GLN A 58 2.80 -25.74 -17.84
N LEU A 59 2.51 -24.43 -17.92
CA LEU A 59 1.28 -23.84 -17.41
C LEU A 59 0.03 -24.40 -18.12
N ARG A 60 0.09 -24.56 -19.45
CA ARG A 60 -0.98 -25.13 -20.28
C ARG A 60 -1.18 -26.64 -20.04
N ASP A 61 -0.10 -27.39 -19.92
CA ASP A 61 -0.14 -28.86 -20.08
C ASP A 61 -0.24 -29.64 -18.76
N PHE A 62 0.33 -29.12 -17.67
CA PHE A 62 0.42 -29.83 -16.39
C PHE A 62 -0.64 -29.36 -15.39
N GLU A 63 -1.11 -30.20 -14.48
CA GLU A 63 -2.07 -29.77 -13.45
C GLU A 63 -1.39 -28.94 -12.33
N PRO A 64 -2.10 -28.02 -11.65
CA PRO A 64 -3.40 -27.45 -12.04
C PRO A 64 -3.29 -26.57 -13.29
N ARG A 65 -4.00 -26.91 -14.38
CA ARG A 65 -3.81 -26.25 -15.69
C ARG A 65 -4.27 -24.80 -15.72
N VAL A 66 -3.57 -23.99 -16.52
CA VAL A 66 -4.08 -22.70 -17.00
C VAL A 66 -4.78 -22.96 -18.34
N PRO A 67 -6.07 -22.60 -18.50
CA PRO A 67 -6.79 -22.76 -19.74
C PRO A 67 -6.22 -21.81 -20.78
N LEU A 68 -5.28 -22.29 -21.61
CA LEU A 68 -4.65 -21.53 -22.68
C LEU A 68 -4.99 -22.18 -24.02
N SER A 69 -5.48 -21.38 -24.96
CA SER A 69 -5.85 -21.80 -26.32
C SER A 69 -4.67 -21.76 -27.32
N LEU A 70 -3.44 -21.70 -26.81
CA LEU A 70 -2.21 -21.55 -27.62
C LEU A 70 -1.64 -22.88 -28.10
N SER A 71 -1.32 -22.96 -29.40
CA SER A 71 -0.55 -24.07 -29.96
C SER A 71 0.94 -23.96 -29.58
N ASP A 72 1.70 -25.04 -29.79
CA ASP A 72 3.16 -25.01 -29.57
C ASP A 72 3.88 -23.99 -30.46
N GLU A 73 3.36 -23.76 -31.68
CA GLU A 73 3.92 -22.74 -32.56
C GLU A 73 3.59 -21.33 -32.06
N ASP A 74 2.37 -21.09 -31.58
CA ASP A 74 2.00 -19.80 -30.97
C ASP A 74 2.90 -19.46 -29.78
N ILE A 75 3.22 -20.47 -28.95
CA ILE A 75 4.12 -20.31 -27.81
C ILE A 75 5.55 -20.04 -28.28
N ARG A 76 6.06 -20.78 -29.29
CA ARG A 76 7.42 -20.56 -29.84
C ARG A 76 7.63 -19.18 -30.42
N GLN A 77 6.57 -18.59 -30.99
CA GLN A 77 6.61 -17.25 -31.58
C GLN A 77 6.25 -16.14 -30.58
N MET A 78 6.07 -16.49 -29.30
CA MET A 78 5.68 -15.54 -28.26
C MET A 78 6.85 -14.63 -27.88
N THR A 79 7.00 -13.52 -28.60
CA THR A 79 8.03 -12.50 -28.38
C THR A 79 7.42 -11.16 -27.95
N PRO A 80 8.19 -10.20 -27.42
CA PRO A 80 7.69 -8.85 -27.23
C PRO A 80 7.23 -8.25 -28.56
N ILE A 81 6.05 -7.62 -28.58
CA ILE A 81 5.49 -7.01 -29.80
C ILE A 81 5.46 -5.49 -29.68
N PRO A 82 5.63 -4.73 -30.78
CA PRO A 82 5.32 -3.32 -30.79
C PRO A 82 3.89 -3.10 -30.30
N TRP A 83 3.71 -2.11 -29.43
CA TRP A 83 2.41 -1.82 -28.84
C TRP A 83 2.21 -0.32 -28.71
N GLU A 84 1.04 0.14 -29.11
CA GLU A 84 0.57 1.51 -28.87
C GLU A 84 -0.52 1.47 -27.81
N GLU A 85 -0.58 2.52 -26.98
CA GLU A 85 -1.60 2.65 -25.95
C GLU A 85 -2.99 2.57 -26.58
N LYS A 86 -3.79 1.58 -26.14
CA LYS A 86 -5.16 1.41 -26.62
C LYS A 86 -6.06 0.78 -25.58
N MET A 87 -7.36 0.96 -25.77
CA MET A 87 -8.37 0.29 -24.98
C MET A 87 -8.42 -1.20 -25.35
N VAL A 88 -8.22 -2.06 -24.36
CA VAL A 88 -8.43 -3.51 -24.46
C VAL A 88 -9.78 -3.82 -23.82
N ARG A 89 -10.58 -4.64 -24.50
CA ARG A 89 -11.87 -5.12 -24.02
C ARG A 89 -11.89 -6.64 -24.07
N LEU A 90 -12.25 -7.29 -22.96
CA LEU A 90 -12.40 -8.74 -22.86
C LEU A 90 -13.78 -9.10 -22.32
N PRO A 91 -14.48 -10.09 -22.91
CA PRO A 91 -15.81 -10.48 -22.45
C PRO A 91 -15.76 -11.07 -21.05
N VAL A 92 -16.88 -10.95 -20.34
CA VAL A 92 -17.14 -11.61 -19.06
C VAL A 92 -18.21 -12.68 -19.28
N ALA A 93 -17.94 -13.91 -18.84
CA ALA A 93 -18.87 -15.03 -18.94
C ALA A 93 -19.85 -15.07 -17.77
N ASP A 94 -20.46 -13.93 -17.47
CA ASP A 94 -21.46 -13.77 -16.42
C ASP A 94 -22.70 -13.11 -17.05
N PRO A 95 -23.82 -13.84 -17.21
CA PRO A 95 -25.04 -13.31 -17.81
C PRO A 95 -25.63 -12.11 -17.06
N ASP A 96 -25.36 -12.00 -15.76
CA ASP A 96 -25.87 -10.93 -14.90
C ASP A 96 -24.91 -9.72 -14.87
N HIS A 97 -23.76 -9.83 -15.55
CA HIS A 97 -22.80 -8.74 -15.65
C HIS A 97 -23.10 -7.83 -16.83
N ASP A 98 -23.55 -6.60 -16.54
CA ASP A 98 -23.66 -5.48 -17.50
C ASP A 98 -22.43 -4.57 -17.35
N PRO A 99 -21.61 -4.33 -18.39
CA PRO A 99 -21.88 -4.49 -19.84
C PRO A 99 -21.40 -5.79 -20.49
N GLY A 100 -21.12 -6.84 -19.71
CA GLY A 100 -20.67 -8.14 -20.23
C GLY A 100 -19.18 -8.15 -20.64
N TYR A 101 -18.41 -7.13 -20.25
CA TYR A 101 -16.98 -7.05 -20.52
C TYR A 101 -16.23 -6.23 -19.46
N ILE A 102 -14.94 -6.54 -19.28
CA ILE A 102 -13.99 -5.61 -18.68
C ILE A 102 -13.25 -4.86 -19.78
N GLU A 103 -12.93 -3.60 -19.51
CA GLU A 103 -12.10 -2.79 -20.39
C GLU A 103 -11.12 -1.89 -19.63
N TRP A 104 -9.91 -1.74 -20.17
CA TRP A 104 -8.89 -0.88 -19.60
C TRP A 104 -7.92 -0.40 -20.69
N THR A 105 -7.18 0.66 -20.38
CA THR A 105 -6.13 1.17 -21.25
C THR A 105 -4.85 0.36 -21.05
N LEU A 106 -4.46 -0.43 -22.04
CA LEU A 106 -3.21 -1.18 -22.02
C LEU A 106 -2.10 -0.35 -22.68
N LYS A 107 -1.15 0.10 -21.85
CA LYS A 107 0.02 0.87 -22.28
C LYS A 107 1.17 -0.05 -22.70
N PRO A 108 2.17 0.46 -23.46
CA PRO A 108 3.42 -0.26 -23.64
C PRO A 108 4.07 -0.55 -22.29
N THR A 109 4.51 -1.78 -22.07
CA THR A 109 5.07 -2.26 -20.79
C THR A 109 6.59 -2.40 -20.80
N TYR A 110 7.22 -2.15 -21.96
CA TYR A 110 8.67 -2.16 -22.10
C TYR A 110 9.17 -1.07 -23.04
N ALA A 111 10.19 -0.33 -22.59
CA ALA A 111 10.82 0.78 -23.31
C ALA A 111 9.86 1.82 -23.90
N GLY A 112 8.64 1.93 -23.35
CA GLY A 112 7.58 2.80 -23.85
C GLY A 112 7.05 2.47 -25.25
N ARG A 113 7.38 1.29 -25.81
CA ARG A 113 7.09 0.93 -27.21
C ARG A 113 6.64 -0.51 -27.43
N PHE A 114 6.89 -1.40 -26.47
CA PHE A 114 6.63 -2.82 -26.62
C PHE A 114 5.73 -3.34 -25.50
N LEU A 115 4.99 -4.41 -25.79
CA LEU A 115 4.28 -5.22 -24.81
C LEU A 115 5.07 -6.51 -24.57
N ARG A 116 5.52 -6.74 -23.33
CA ARG A 116 6.32 -7.94 -22.95
C ARG A 116 5.48 -9.21 -23.02
N VAL A 117 6.15 -10.33 -23.18
CA VAL A 117 5.52 -11.66 -23.25
C VAL A 117 4.67 -11.94 -22.02
N GLN A 118 5.19 -11.75 -20.81
CA GLN A 118 4.42 -11.94 -19.57
C GLN A 118 3.12 -11.13 -19.53
N ASP A 119 3.11 -9.91 -20.07
CA ASP A 119 1.94 -9.03 -20.04
C ASP A 119 0.92 -9.43 -21.11
N ARG A 120 1.39 -9.88 -22.28
CA ARG A 120 0.56 -10.56 -23.30
C ARG A 120 -0.11 -11.80 -22.71
N MET A 121 0.62 -12.58 -21.92
CA MET A 121 0.10 -13.80 -21.31
C MET A 121 -0.97 -13.54 -20.25
N ILE A 122 -0.91 -12.42 -19.52
CA ILE A 122 -2.02 -12.02 -18.62
C ILE A 122 -3.30 -11.79 -19.45
N VAL A 123 -3.21 -11.03 -20.55
CA VAL A 123 -4.36 -10.78 -21.45
C VAL A 123 -4.89 -12.09 -22.04
N GLN A 124 -3.99 -12.96 -22.50
CA GLN A 124 -4.35 -14.27 -23.05
C GLN A 124 -5.05 -15.15 -22.01
N THR A 125 -4.53 -15.20 -20.79
CA THR A 125 -5.09 -15.99 -19.70
C THR A 125 -6.50 -15.52 -19.35
N ILE A 126 -6.73 -14.21 -19.19
CA ILE A 126 -8.07 -13.67 -18.89
C ILE A 126 -9.06 -14.03 -20.01
N ARG A 127 -8.63 -13.91 -21.27
CA ARG A 127 -9.46 -14.23 -22.44
C ARG A 127 -9.86 -15.71 -22.48
N ASP A 128 -8.89 -16.60 -22.35
CA ASP A 128 -9.11 -18.05 -22.55
C ASP A 128 -9.77 -18.71 -21.34
N MET A 129 -9.46 -18.24 -20.14
CA MET A 129 -10.11 -18.68 -18.90
C MET A 129 -11.61 -18.43 -18.95
N ASN A 130 -12.05 -17.39 -19.66
CA ASN A 130 -13.45 -17.02 -19.78
C ASN A 130 -14.16 -17.00 -18.40
N TRP A 131 -13.47 -16.48 -17.38
CA TRP A 131 -13.94 -16.38 -16.00
C TRP A 131 -14.31 -17.70 -15.29
N SER A 132 -13.85 -18.83 -15.82
CA SER A 132 -14.00 -20.15 -15.17
C SER A 132 -13.13 -20.32 -13.91
N GLN A 133 -12.11 -19.48 -13.72
CA GLN A 133 -11.25 -19.45 -12.54
C GLN A 133 -11.14 -18.02 -12.00
N THR A 134 -10.72 -17.88 -10.75
CA THR A 134 -10.39 -16.56 -10.17
C THR A 134 -8.91 -16.25 -10.38
N ILE A 135 -8.59 -15.02 -10.79
CA ILE A 135 -7.20 -14.54 -10.88
C ILE A 135 -6.88 -13.69 -9.66
N TYR A 136 -5.73 -13.95 -9.06
CA TYR A 136 -5.13 -13.17 -8.00
C TYR A 136 -3.76 -12.65 -8.43
N PHE A 137 -3.40 -11.46 -7.94
CA PHE A 137 -2.04 -10.96 -7.97
C PHE A 137 -1.53 -10.85 -6.54
N ALA A 138 -0.36 -11.40 -6.24
CA ALA A 138 0.28 -11.16 -4.95
C ALA A 138 0.53 -9.65 -4.76
N VAL A 139 0.44 -9.16 -3.52
CA VAL A 139 0.66 -7.74 -3.20
C VAL A 139 2.08 -7.27 -3.55
N THR A 140 3.02 -8.22 -3.70
CA THR A 140 4.41 -8.02 -4.14
C THR A 140 4.53 -7.77 -5.65
N VAL A 141 3.50 -8.04 -6.44
CA VAL A 141 3.48 -7.69 -7.87
C VAL A 141 3.37 -6.17 -8.00
N ALA A 142 4.36 -5.57 -8.64
CA ALA A 142 4.40 -4.12 -8.83
C ALA A 142 3.23 -3.64 -9.74
N PRO A 143 2.67 -2.44 -9.52
CA PRO A 143 1.55 -1.92 -10.33
C PRO A 143 1.78 -2.01 -11.86
N GLU A 144 3.00 -1.70 -12.32
CA GLU A 144 3.41 -1.78 -13.72
C GLU A 144 3.33 -3.20 -14.33
N ASN A 145 3.33 -4.23 -13.48
CA ASN A 145 3.19 -5.64 -13.88
C ASN A 145 1.74 -6.14 -13.78
N LYS A 146 0.78 -5.27 -13.44
CA LYS A 146 -0.67 -5.57 -13.42
C LYS A 146 -1.42 -5.02 -14.65
N ILE A 147 -0.67 -4.56 -15.65
CA ILE A 147 -1.15 -4.19 -16.99
C ILE A 147 -2.29 -3.15 -17.05
N GLY A 148 -2.50 -2.36 -15.99
CA GLY A 148 -3.55 -1.33 -15.91
C GLY A 148 -4.92 -1.84 -15.41
N LEU A 149 -4.97 -3.03 -14.81
CA LEU A 149 -6.20 -3.63 -14.27
C LEU A 149 -6.66 -3.03 -12.93
N ASP A 150 -6.04 -1.96 -12.43
CA ASP A 150 -6.27 -1.41 -11.08
C ASP A 150 -7.75 -1.15 -10.75
N ARG A 151 -8.57 -0.78 -11.74
CA ARG A 151 -10.01 -0.56 -11.56
C ARG A 151 -10.79 -1.82 -11.20
N TYR A 152 -10.26 -2.99 -11.54
CA TYR A 152 -10.88 -4.31 -11.34
C TYR A 152 -10.19 -5.11 -10.24
N LEU A 153 -9.21 -4.54 -9.55
CA LEU A 153 -8.44 -5.24 -8.53
C LEU A 153 -8.91 -4.85 -7.13
N GLU A 154 -9.25 -5.85 -6.34
CA GLU A 154 -9.70 -5.68 -4.96
C GLU A 154 -8.69 -6.31 -3.99
N MET A 155 -8.09 -5.50 -3.11
CA MET A 155 -7.12 -5.98 -2.11
C MET A 155 -7.82 -6.77 -0.99
N GLN A 156 -7.31 -7.96 -0.70
CA GLN A 156 -7.85 -8.88 0.32
C GLN A 156 -6.74 -9.35 1.28
N GLY A 157 -5.86 -8.45 1.68
CA GLY A 157 -4.67 -8.78 2.48
C GLY A 157 -3.42 -8.87 1.63
N LEU A 158 -2.84 -10.06 1.50
CA LEU A 158 -1.61 -10.30 0.73
C LEU A 158 -1.85 -10.51 -0.78
N VAL A 159 -3.09 -10.48 -1.24
CA VAL A 159 -3.47 -10.66 -2.65
C VAL A 159 -4.44 -9.57 -3.10
N TYR A 160 -4.45 -9.32 -4.40
CA TYR A 160 -5.49 -8.59 -5.12
C TYR A 160 -6.31 -9.58 -5.94
N GLU A 161 -7.62 -9.66 -5.73
CA GLU A 161 -8.55 -10.43 -6.57
C GLU A 161 -8.92 -9.61 -7.82
N LEU A 162 -8.83 -10.21 -9.01
CA LEU A 162 -9.37 -9.63 -10.24
C LEU A 162 -10.87 -9.90 -10.32
N LYS A 163 -11.66 -8.83 -10.39
CA LYS A 163 -13.12 -8.87 -10.46
C LYS A 163 -13.60 -8.66 -11.90
N PRO A 164 -14.75 -9.27 -12.27
CA PRO A 164 -15.35 -9.06 -13.58
C PRO A 164 -15.99 -7.67 -13.73
N HIS A 165 -16.08 -6.89 -12.66
CA HIS A 165 -16.66 -5.55 -12.64
C HIS A 165 -15.70 -4.57 -11.96
N PRO A 166 -15.84 -3.25 -12.18
CA PRO A 166 -15.13 -2.26 -11.37
C PRO A 166 -15.33 -2.55 -9.89
N ALA A 167 -14.23 -2.56 -9.13
CA ALA A 167 -14.23 -3.00 -7.74
C ALA A 167 -13.76 -1.90 -6.80
N SER A 168 -14.18 -2.00 -5.54
CA SER A 168 -13.57 -1.26 -4.45
C SER A 168 -12.09 -1.63 -4.37
N ARG A 169 -11.24 -0.66 -4.02
CA ARG A 169 -9.79 -0.92 -3.91
C ARG A 169 -9.44 -1.99 -2.88
N ILE A 170 -10.27 -2.17 -1.86
CA ILE A 170 -10.06 -3.08 -0.73
C ILE A 170 -11.39 -3.75 -0.40
N ASN A 171 -11.39 -5.07 -0.24
CA ASN A 171 -12.50 -5.80 0.38
C ASN A 171 -12.26 -5.85 1.88
N ILE A 172 -12.94 -5.00 2.66
CA ILE A 172 -12.71 -4.94 4.11
C ILE A 172 -13.12 -6.23 4.80
N GLU A 173 -14.20 -6.88 4.35
CA GLU A 173 -14.68 -8.12 4.95
C GLU A 173 -13.69 -9.27 4.73
N GLN A 174 -13.28 -9.48 3.47
CA GLN A 174 -12.30 -10.52 3.17
C GLN A 174 -10.92 -10.20 3.77
N LEU A 175 -10.51 -8.93 3.81
CA LEU A 175 -9.29 -8.50 4.48
C LEU A 175 -9.32 -8.87 5.97
N ARG A 176 -10.44 -8.61 6.65
CA ARG A 176 -10.64 -8.95 8.06
C ARG A 176 -10.57 -10.45 8.29
N HIS A 177 -11.35 -11.22 7.54
CA HIS A 177 -11.34 -12.68 7.62
C HIS A 177 -9.93 -13.25 7.40
N ASN A 178 -9.24 -12.78 6.36
CA ASN A 178 -7.89 -13.24 6.06
C ASN A 178 -6.92 -12.92 7.20
N LEU A 179 -6.89 -11.68 7.70
CA LEU A 179 -5.97 -11.28 8.77
C LEU A 179 -6.24 -11.95 10.12
N LEU A 180 -7.51 -12.12 10.49
CA LEU A 180 -7.87 -12.51 11.85
C LEU A 180 -8.16 -14.00 12.00
N GLU A 181 -8.53 -14.69 10.91
CA GLU A 181 -8.98 -16.08 10.96
C GLU A 181 -8.13 -17.04 10.11
N VAL A 182 -7.59 -16.56 8.98
CA VAL A 182 -6.83 -17.41 8.04
C VAL A 182 -5.32 -17.33 8.29
N TYR A 183 -4.81 -16.13 8.54
CA TYR A 183 -3.37 -15.88 8.53
C TYR A 183 -2.66 -16.41 9.76
N ARG A 184 -1.48 -16.95 9.52
CA ARG A 184 -0.55 -17.43 10.54
C ARG A 184 0.60 -16.46 10.69
N TYR A 185 1.06 -16.31 11.93
CA TYR A 185 2.07 -15.33 12.32
C TYR A 185 3.15 -15.91 13.24
N ARG A 186 3.39 -17.22 13.13
CA ARG A 186 4.31 -17.92 14.03
C ARG A 186 5.67 -17.27 13.96
N ASN A 187 6.28 -17.08 15.13
CA ASN A 187 7.66 -16.66 15.30
C ASN A 187 7.98 -15.22 14.84
N LEU A 188 7.00 -14.41 14.43
CA LEU A 188 7.24 -13.02 14.03
C LEU A 188 7.55 -12.09 15.23
N ASP A 189 7.27 -12.58 16.44
CA ASP A 189 7.51 -11.96 17.74
C ASP A 189 8.71 -12.52 18.50
N ASP A 190 9.43 -13.49 17.91
CA ASP A 190 10.59 -14.13 18.52
C ASP A 190 11.89 -13.38 18.18
N PRO A 191 12.54 -12.69 19.16
CA PRO A 191 13.78 -11.95 18.92
C PRO A 191 15.00 -12.85 18.67
N SER A 192 14.91 -14.16 18.92
CA SER A 192 16.01 -15.10 18.66
C SER A 192 16.16 -15.45 17.17
N ILE A 193 15.11 -15.16 16.37
CA ILE A 193 15.08 -15.51 14.96
C ILE A 193 15.66 -14.38 14.11
N TYR A 194 16.59 -14.75 13.23
CA TYR A 194 17.18 -13.80 12.30
C TYR A 194 16.24 -13.51 11.12
N PHE A 195 15.82 -12.25 11.02
CA PHE A 195 15.09 -11.72 9.87
C PHE A 195 16.02 -10.89 8.99
N ASN A 196 16.36 -11.41 7.81
CA ASN A 196 17.14 -10.65 6.84
C ASN A 196 16.35 -9.42 6.32
N PRO A 197 17.04 -8.41 5.74
CA PRO A 197 16.39 -7.19 5.25
C PRO A 197 15.24 -7.40 4.26
N ASN A 198 15.32 -8.42 3.40
CA ASN A 198 14.28 -8.71 2.40
C ASN A 198 13.02 -9.26 3.07
N ILE A 199 13.16 -10.17 4.03
CA ILE A 199 12.03 -10.68 4.82
C ILE A 199 11.40 -9.55 5.62
N GLN A 200 12.21 -8.72 6.30
CA GLN A 200 11.70 -7.56 7.01
C GLN A 200 10.87 -6.62 6.11
N ARG A 201 11.27 -6.45 4.84
CA ARG A 201 10.52 -5.67 3.85
C ARG A 201 9.19 -6.33 3.49
N LEU A 202 9.18 -7.65 3.27
CA LEU A 202 7.95 -8.39 2.97
C LEU A 202 6.94 -8.34 4.12
N MET A 203 7.41 -8.39 5.37
CA MET A 203 6.53 -8.30 6.55
C MET A 203 5.83 -6.94 6.67
N GLN A 204 6.31 -5.89 6.00
CA GLN A 204 5.59 -4.62 5.96
C GLN A 204 4.27 -4.73 5.19
N ASN A 205 4.12 -5.71 4.29
CA ASN A 205 2.85 -5.94 3.59
C ASN A 205 1.74 -6.37 4.57
N LEU A 206 2.07 -7.23 5.54
CA LEU A 206 1.14 -7.61 6.60
C LEU A 206 0.75 -6.40 7.47
N ARG A 207 1.73 -5.56 7.84
CA ARG A 207 1.45 -4.32 8.56
C ARG A 207 0.51 -3.41 7.77
N ALA A 208 0.81 -3.19 6.49
CA ALA A 208 -0.04 -2.37 5.64
C ALA A 208 -1.49 -2.89 5.62
N SER A 209 -1.69 -4.21 5.54
CA SER A 209 -3.03 -4.82 5.64
C SER A 209 -3.73 -4.53 6.98
N PHE A 210 -3.03 -4.65 8.11
CA PHE A 210 -3.59 -4.27 9.43
C PHE A 210 -3.95 -2.79 9.49
N LEU A 211 -3.12 -1.90 8.95
CA LEU A 211 -3.38 -0.46 8.94
C LEU A 211 -4.58 -0.09 8.09
N GLN A 212 -4.79 -0.75 6.94
CA GLN A 212 -6.01 -0.56 6.15
C GLN A 212 -7.26 -0.95 6.94
N LEU A 213 -7.21 -2.06 7.68
CA LEU A 213 -8.33 -2.51 8.50
C LEU A 213 -8.60 -1.59 9.69
N ALA A 214 -7.55 -1.06 10.33
CA ALA A 214 -7.68 -0.08 11.40
C ALA A 214 -8.26 1.25 10.89
N LEU A 215 -7.80 1.72 9.73
CA LEU A 215 -8.30 2.93 9.10
C LEU A 215 -9.79 2.82 8.76
N ASP A 216 -10.24 1.68 8.22
CA ASP A 216 -11.67 1.43 8.02
C ASP A 216 -12.46 1.55 9.33
N GLY A 217 -11.95 0.96 10.42
CA GLY A 217 -12.55 1.09 11.74
C GLY A 217 -12.68 2.56 12.19
N ILE A 218 -11.64 3.37 12.00
CA ILE A 218 -11.64 4.80 12.33
C ILE A 218 -12.68 5.56 11.51
N ILE A 219 -12.71 5.37 10.19
CA ILE A 219 -13.64 6.05 9.28
C ILE A 219 -15.09 5.73 9.64
N ASN A 220 -15.37 4.50 10.06
CA ASN A 220 -16.70 4.06 10.48
C ASN A 220 -17.01 4.35 11.96
N GLY A 221 -16.19 5.16 12.65
CA GLY A 221 -16.40 5.54 14.06
C GLY A 221 -16.13 4.42 15.08
N LYS A 222 -15.62 3.26 14.66
CA LYS A 222 -15.32 2.09 15.48
C LYS A 222 -13.91 2.19 16.08
N LYS A 223 -13.64 3.28 16.80
CA LYS A 223 -12.30 3.64 17.32
C LYS A 223 -11.67 2.57 18.22
N GLU A 224 -12.44 2.00 19.14
CA GLU A 224 -11.96 0.94 20.04
C GLU A 224 -11.52 -0.32 19.27
N GLN A 225 -12.28 -0.70 18.24
CA GLN A 225 -11.94 -1.83 17.38
C GLN A 225 -10.69 -1.53 16.55
N ALA A 226 -10.58 -0.30 16.01
CA ALA A 226 -9.39 0.12 15.29
C ALA A 226 -8.14 0.08 16.16
N LYS A 227 -8.23 0.55 17.41
CA LYS A 227 -7.15 0.43 18.39
C LYS A 227 -6.78 -1.03 18.63
N ALA A 228 -7.75 -1.90 18.87
CA ALA A 228 -7.50 -3.32 19.08
C ALA A 228 -6.79 -3.98 17.88
N ILE A 229 -7.12 -3.58 16.65
CA ILE A 229 -6.44 -4.03 15.43
C ILE A 229 -4.97 -3.55 15.42
N LEU A 230 -4.70 -2.29 15.77
CA LEU A 230 -3.34 -1.75 15.87
C LEU A 230 -2.53 -2.46 16.96
N ASP A 231 -3.13 -2.70 18.12
CA ASP A 231 -2.51 -3.43 19.24
C ASP A 231 -2.18 -4.87 18.81
N THR A 232 -3.11 -5.54 18.12
CA THR A 232 -2.91 -6.89 17.57
C THR A 232 -1.74 -6.90 16.58
N MET A 233 -1.67 -5.92 15.67
CA MET A 233 -0.54 -5.78 14.75
C MET A 233 0.79 -5.65 15.50
N MET A 234 0.84 -4.85 16.56
CA MET A 234 2.05 -4.62 17.35
C MET A 234 2.48 -5.81 18.18
N ALA A 235 1.53 -6.62 18.67
CA ALA A 235 1.82 -7.88 19.34
C ALA A 235 2.28 -8.95 18.35
N THR A 236 1.67 -8.99 17.17
CA THR A 236 1.91 -10.02 16.15
C THR A 236 3.20 -9.79 15.36
N ILE A 237 3.52 -8.53 15.07
CA ILE A 237 4.73 -8.14 14.34
C ILE A 237 5.42 -7.03 15.16
N PRO A 238 6.08 -7.36 16.28
CA PRO A 238 6.69 -6.36 17.14
C PRO A 238 7.81 -5.58 16.44
N GLU A 239 7.84 -4.27 16.67
CA GLU A 239 8.89 -3.40 16.10
C GLU A 239 10.29 -3.69 16.68
N SER A 240 10.36 -4.30 17.85
CA SER A 240 11.61 -4.78 18.46
C SER A 240 12.23 -5.95 17.70
N VAL A 241 11.41 -6.77 17.03
CA VAL A 241 11.85 -7.96 16.29
C VAL A 241 11.96 -7.66 14.80
N ILE A 242 10.91 -7.07 14.21
CA ILE A 242 10.85 -6.70 12.80
C ILE A 242 10.64 -5.19 12.72
N PRO A 243 11.68 -4.36 12.63
CA PRO A 243 11.50 -2.91 12.75
C PRO A 243 10.68 -2.30 11.60
N ILE A 244 9.92 -1.23 11.88
CA ILE A 244 9.41 -0.33 10.83
C ILE A 244 10.60 0.47 10.31
N ARG A 245 10.90 0.34 9.01
CA ARG A 245 12.10 0.94 8.39
C ARG A 245 11.82 2.22 7.60
N ASN A 246 10.56 2.48 7.28
CA ASN A 246 10.13 3.69 6.59
C ASN A 246 9.52 4.67 7.62
N LYS A 247 9.99 5.92 7.59
CA LYS A 247 9.55 6.96 8.53
C LYS A 247 8.08 7.36 8.35
N ASP A 248 7.58 7.37 7.11
CA ASP A 248 6.20 7.76 6.81
C ASP A 248 5.22 6.75 7.39
N LEU A 249 5.55 5.45 7.27
CA LEU A 249 4.83 4.36 7.89
C LEU A 249 4.86 4.47 9.42
N TYR A 250 6.03 4.76 10.01
CA TYR A 250 6.15 4.93 11.47
C TYR A 250 5.26 6.06 12.00
N LEU A 251 5.26 7.22 11.33
CA LEU A 251 4.42 8.36 11.68
C LEU A 251 2.94 8.07 11.40
N GLN A 252 2.60 7.36 10.33
CA GLN A 252 1.23 6.95 10.03
C GLN A 252 0.66 6.04 11.13
N VAL A 253 1.45 5.10 11.66
CA VAL A 253 1.01 4.28 12.80
C VAL A 253 0.70 5.15 14.01
N ALA A 254 1.56 6.15 14.30
CA ALA A 254 1.34 7.08 15.42
C ALA A 254 0.02 7.87 15.27
N GLU A 255 -0.26 8.39 14.08
CA GLU A 255 -1.51 9.10 13.79
C GLU A 255 -2.73 8.18 13.94
N LEU A 256 -2.67 6.95 13.43
CA LEU A 256 -3.78 6.01 13.52
C LEU A 256 -4.11 5.65 14.98
N TYR A 257 -3.10 5.54 15.85
CA TYR A 257 -3.35 5.39 17.29
C TYR A 257 -4.07 6.60 17.87
N ALA A 258 -3.65 7.82 17.53
CA ALA A 258 -4.30 9.04 17.99
C ALA A 258 -5.76 9.15 17.51
N GLU A 259 -6.02 8.85 16.24
CA GLU A 259 -7.36 8.84 15.65
C GLU A 259 -8.26 7.79 16.29
N ALA A 260 -7.68 6.63 16.67
CA ALA A 260 -8.34 5.59 17.44
C ALA A 260 -8.51 5.93 18.94
N GLY A 261 -8.03 7.10 19.39
CA GLY A 261 -8.20 7.63 20.75
C GLY A 261 -7.04 7.37 21.71
N ASP A 262 -5.93 6.78 21.25
CA ASP A 262 -4.75 6.51 22.07
C ASP A 262 -3.65 7.57 21.84
N THR A 263 -3.85 8.73 22.47
CA THR A 263 -2.88 9.84 22.44
C THR A 263 -1.63 9.55 23.27
N ALA A 264 -1.69 8.60 24.22
CA ALA A 264 -0.53 8.16 24.98
C ALA A 264 0.46 7.42 24.07
N GLU A 265 -0.05 6.56 23.19
CA GLU A 265 0.76 5.87 22.20
C GLU A 265 1.37 6.81 21.16
N LEU A 266 0.59 7.79 20.68
CA LEU A 266 1.11 8.87 19.85
C LEU A 266 2.30 9.55 20.52
N ARG A 267 2.14 10.03 21.76
CA ARG A 267 3.21 10.71 22.51
C ARG A 267 4.46 9.81 22.67
N ARG A 268 4.28 8.53 22.97
CA ARG A 268 5.39 7.56 23.07
C ARG A 268 6.15 7.44 21.76
N ARG A 269 5.45 7.41 20.61
CA ARG A 269 6.08 7.27 19.30
C ARG A 269 6.85 8.52 18.88
N LEU A 270 6.30 9.71 19.12
CA LEU A 270 6.96 10.98 18.80
C LEU A 270 8.22 11.22 19.64
N THR A 271 8.22 10.79 20.91
CA THR A 271 9.41 10.88 21.78
C THR A 271 10.50 9.86 21.45
N ARG A 272 10.17 8.78 20.74
CA ARG A 272 11.09 7.67 20.42
C ARG A 272 11.31 7.48 18.93
N ILE A 273 11.20 8.54 18.13
CA ILE A 273 11.47 8.48 16.69
C ILE A 273 12.89 7.92 16.47
N PRO A 274 13.04 6.80 15.74
CA PRO A 274 14.34 6.18 15.50
C PRO A 274 15.34 7.16 14.86
N PRO A 275 16.58 7.31 15.39
CA PRO A 275 17.57 8.24 14.84
C PRO A 275 17.96 8.00 13.38
N ARG A 276 17.74 6.77 12.88
CA ARG A 276 17.94 6.42 11.46
C ARG A 276 16.98 7.14 10.51
N PHE A 277 15.85 7.66 11.01
CA PHE A 277 14.90 8.41 10.21
C PHE A 277 15.43 9.83 10.01
N ARG A 278 15.93 10.10 8.80
CA ARG A 278 16.28 11.46 8.38
C ARG A 278 15.00 12.26 8.15
N LEU A 279 14.59 13.00 9.18
CA LEU A 279 13.41 13.87 9.12
C LEU A 279 13.70 15.08 8.23
N THR A 280 12.71 15.42 7.41
CA THR A 280 12.68 16.59 6.53
C THR A 280 11.87 17.70 7.18
N PRO A 281 11.95 18.95 6.71
CA PRO A 281 11.09 20.03 7.20
C PRO A 281 9.60 19.67 7.19
N ARG A 282 9.14 18.96 6.14
CA ARG A 282 7.75 18.47 6.05
C ARG A 282 7.40 17.49 7.16
N ASP A 283 8.33 16.61 7.55
CA ASP A 283 8.10 15.67 8.64
C ASP A 283 8.00 16.41 9.99
N HIS A 284 8.85 17.41 10.21
CA HIS A 284 8.77 18.26 11.39
C HIS A 284 7.44 19.01 11.46
N LEU A 285 6.94 19.56 10.34
CA LEU A 285 5.63 20.20 10.29
C LEU A 285 4.50 19.21 10.64
N ARG A 286 4.54 18.00 10.07
CA ARG A 286 3.59 16.92 10.41
C ARG A 286 3.65 16.57 11.91
N ILE A 287 4.84 16.50 12.50
CA ILE A 287 5.03 16.23 13.93
C ILE A 287 4.49 17.37 14.80
N GLY A 288 4.77 18.63 14.46
CA GLY A 288 4.22 19.78 15.18
C GLY A 288 2.69 19.84 15.10
N PHE A 289 2.09 19.45 13.97
CA PHE A 289 0.64 19.33 13.86
C PHE A 289 0.06 18.26 14.79
N MET A 290 0.72 17.09 14.91
CA MET A 290 0.31 16.06 15.86
C MET A 290 0.43 16.54 17.31
N HIS A 291 1.50 17.26 17.68
CA HIS A 291 1.63 17.84 19.01
C HIS A 291 0.52 18.85 19.32
N SER A 292 0.24 19.78 18.41
CA SER A 292 -0.80 20.79 18.61
C SER A 292 -2.22 20.18 18.61
N GLN A 293 -2.62 19.55 17.50
CA GLN A 293 -4.02 19.16 17.30
C GLN A 293 -4.41 17.88 18.03
N GLN A 294 -3.52 16.89 18.12
CA GLN A 294 -3.84 15.59 18.70
C GLN A 294 -3.40 15.47 20.16
N LEU A 295 -2.31 16.12 20.57
CA LEU A 295 -1.82 16.07 21.95
C LEU A 295 -2.17 17.31 22.79
N GLY A 296 -2.65 18.40 22.19
CA GLY A 296 -2.86 19.69 22.88
C GLY A 296 -1.56 20.30 23.42
N ASP A 297 -0.41 19.86 22.91
CA ASP A 297 0.94 20.22 23.33
C ASP A 297 1.44 21.39 22.47
N TRP A 298 0.80 22.54 22.66
CA TRP A 298 1.02 23.74 21.86
C TRP A 298 2.44 24.29 21.99
N GLU A 299 3.04 24.21 23.18
CA GLU A 299 4.40 24.66 23.44
C GLU A 299 5.43 23.88 22.61
N THR A 300 5.33 22.55 22.59
CA THR A 300 6.22 21.72 21.76
C THR A 300 5.99 21.97 20.27
N ALA A 301 4.73 22.11 19.85
CA ALA A 301 4.39 22.39 18.46
C ALA A 301 4.95 23.74 17.99
N GLU A 302 4.82 24.78 18.81
CA GLU A 302 5.38 26.11 18.58
C GLU A 302 6.90 26.03 18.39
N ALA A 303 7.61 25.38 19.32
CA ALA A 303 9.07 25.23 19.23
C ALA A 303 9.51 24.51 17.94
N ILE A 304 8.77 23.49 17.51
CA ILE A 304 9.03 22.77 16.25
C ILE A 304 8.83 23.69 15.04
N PHE A 305 7.71 24.41 14.97
CA PHE A 305 7.41 25.31 13.85
C PHE A 305 8.39 26.47 13.78
N GLU A 306 8.79 27.03 14.93
CA GLU A 306 9.83 28.06 14.98
C GLU A 306 11.18 27.57 14.44
N ASP A 307 11.62 26.36 14.82
CA ASP A 307 12.88 25.79 14.32
C ASP A 307 12.83 25.59 12.80
N VAL A 308 11.71 25.12 12.26
CA VAL A 308 11.50 24.99 10.81
C VAL A 308 11.49 26.37 10.13
N TYR A 309 10.79 27.35 10.70
CA TYR A 309 10.72 28.72 10.16
C TYR A 309 12.10 29.40 10.13
N LYS A 310 12.88 29.30 11.22
CA LYS A 310 14.24 29.87 11.30
C LYS A 310 15.14 29.36 10.17
N LYS A 311 14.98 28.09 9.76
CA LYS A 311 15.74 27.47 8.67
C LYS A 311 15.13 27.75 7.28
N HIS A 312 13.82 27.98 7.22
CA HIS A 312 13.06 28.09 5.98
C HIS A 312 12.01 29.23 6.04
N PRO A 313 12.43 30.51 6.19
CA PRO A 313 11.50 31.63 6.43
C PRO A 313 10.59 31.96 5.24
N GLN A 314 10.95 31.45 4.05
CA GLN A 314 10.18 31.63 2.80
C GLN A 314 9.23 30.45 2.51
N ASN A 315 9.10 29.50 3.43
CA ASN A 315 8.13 28.42 3.28
C ASN A 315 6.75 28.89 3.78
N GLY A 316 5.82 29.14 2.85
CA GLY A 316 4.48 29.63 3.19
C GLY A 316 3.68 28.69 4.11
N GLN A 317 3.96 27.39 4.08
CA GLN A 317 3.27 26.42 4.95
C GLN A 317 3.64 26.67 6.43
N VAL A 318 4.93 26.72 6.77
CA VAL A 318 5.35 26.96 8.17
C VAL A 318 4.95 28.35 8.66
N VAL A 319 4.94 29.35 7.78
CA VAL A 319 4.43 30.69 8.09
C VAL A 319 2.96 30.62 8.51
N GLY A 320 2.12 29.94 7.72
CA GLY A 320 0.71 29.74 8.05
C GLY A 320 0.51 28.96 9.35
N ASP A 321 1.22 27.84 9.50
CA ASP A 321 1.14 26.97 10.69
C ASP A 321 1.54 27.73 11.98
N LEU A 322 2.63 28.50 11.94
CA LEU A 322 3.14 29.26 13.08
C LEU A 322 2.23 30.44 13.45
N VAL A 323 1.70 31.16 12.45
CA VAL A 323 0.70 32.21 12.67
C VAL A 323 -0.54 31.64 13.35
N GLY A 324 -1.03 30.48 12.88
CA GLY A 324 -2.15 29.78 13.50
C GLY A 324 -1.88 29.39 14.95
N ILE A 325 -0.69 28.85 15.24
CA ILE A 325 -0.29 28.54 16.62
C ILE A 325 -0.26 29.78 17.50
N TYR A 326 0.41 30.86 17.08
CA TYR A 326 0.51 32.08 17.87
C TYR A 326 -0.86 32.71 18.15
N GLN A 327 -1.80 32.63 17.21
CA GLN A 327 -3.17 33.06 17.46
C GLN A 327 -3.86 32.20 18.53
N GLN A 328 -3.67 30.88 18.47
CA GLN A 328 -4.26 29.93 19.41
C GLN A 328 -3.66 30.04 20.81
N THR A 329 -2.36 30.36 20.91
CA THR A 329 -1.62 30.48 22.18
C THR A 329 -1.66 31.89 22.80
N GLY A 330 -2.32 32.86 22.16
CA GLY A 330 -2.51 34.21 22.70
C GLY A 330 -1.32 35.15 22.45
N HIS A 331 -0.55 34.93 21.38
CA HIS A 331 0.59 35.74 20.99
C HIS A 331 0.40 36.50 19.65
N PRO A 332 -0.63 37.37 19.53
CA PRO A 332 -0.95 38.05 18.27
C PRO A 332 0.19 38.94 17.74
N GLU A 333 1.03 39.48 18.62
CA GLU A 333 2.19 40.29 18.21
C GLU A 333 3.24 39.46 17.46
N GLN A 334 3.48 38.22 17.88
CA GLN A 334 4.43 37.32 17.22
C GLN A 334 3.87 36.88 15.86
N ALA A 335 2.57 36.57 15.79
CA ALA A 335 1.88 36.31 14.53
C ALA A 335 2.01 37.50 13.55
N ALA A 336 1.80 38.73 14.02
CA ALA A 336 1.95 39.94 13.22
C ALA A 336 3.39 40.14 12.71
N ARG A 337 4.41 39.84 13.53
CA ARG A 337 5.82 39.89 13.12
C ARG A 337 6.12 38.91 12.00
N ILE A 338 5.71 37.65 12.14
CA ILE A 338 5.92 36.61 11.12
C ILE A 338 5.26 37.00 9.79
N LEU A 339 4.02 37.52 9.83
CA LEU A 339 3.33 38.00 8.62
C LEU A 339 4.01 39.22 7.99
N THR A 340 4.51 40.13 8.81
CA THR A 340 5.28 41.30 8.32
C THR A 340 6.53 40.86 7.59
N ASP A 341 7.27 39.89 8.13
CA ASP A 341 8.46 39.35 7.49
C ASP A 341 8.11 38.56 6.21
N TRP A 342 7.04 37.77 6.21
CA TRP A 342 6.53 37.09 5.02
C TRP A 342 6.22 38.07 3.88
N LEU A 343 5.50 39.15 4.18
CA LEU A 343 5.11 40.17 3.20
C LEU A 343 6.29 40.95 2.59
N ARG A 344 7.47 40.94 3.22
CA ARG A 344 8.69 41.47 2.60
C ARG A 344 9.15 40.62 1.41
N PHE A 345 8.95 39.31 1.48
CA PHE A 345 9.29 38.38 0.40
C PHE A 345 8.16 38.19 -0.60
N THR A 346 6.90 38.26 -0.14
CA THR A 346 5.70 38.05 -0.97
C THR A 346 4.73 39.23 -0.85
N PRO A 347 5.10 40.41 -1.37
CA PRO A 347 4.33 41.64 -1.15
C PRO A 347 2.90 41.56 -1.69
N ASN A 348 2.64 40.75 -2.71
CA ASN A 348 1.32 40.66 -3.35
C ASN A 348 0.35 39.67 -2.68
N ASP A 349 0.74 39.03 -1.57
CA ASP A 349 -0.14 38.13 -0.83
C ASP A 349 -1.24 38.91 -0.08
N GLN A 350 -2.40 39.04 -0.72
CA GLN A 350 -3.53 39.78 -0.15
C GLN A 350 -4.11 39.12 1.10
N ASN A 351 -4.00 37.79 1.24
CA ASN A 351 -4.53 37.07 2.39
C ASN A 351 -3.69 37.36 3.64
N ALA A 352 -2.36 37.31 3.51
CA ALA A 352 -1.44 37.65 4.59
C ALA A 352 -1.60 39.11 5.05
N ARG A 353 -1.80 40.06 4.12
CA ARG A 353 -2.08 41.47 4.45
C ARG A 353 -3.35 41.63 5.29
N ARG A 354 -4.47 41.04 4.84
CA ARG A 354 -5.75 41.12 5.57
C ARG A 354 -5.65 40.50 6.96
N LEU A 355 -4.90 39.40 7.10
CA LEU A 355 -4.70 38.76 8.38
C LEU A 355 -3.86 39.63 9.32
N LEU A 356 -2.79 40.24 8.81
CA LEU A 356 -1.96 41.19 9.57
C LEU A 356 -2.78 42.40 10.05
N GLU A 357 -3.60 42.99 9.19
CA GLU A 357 -4.49 44.11 9.54
C GLU A 357 -5.45 43.73 10.68
N ARG A 358 -6.04 42.52 10.65
CA ARG A 358 -6.92 42.03 11.72
C ARG A 358 -6.19 41.85 13.05
N LEU A 359 -4.96 41.36 13.01
CA LEU A 359 -4.14 41.12 14.21
C LEU A 359 -3.65 42.42 14.87
N GLN A 360 -3.64 43.53 14.13
CA GLN A 360 -3.21 44.84 14.61
C GLN A 360 -4.39 45.72 15.06
N GLN A 361 -5.63 45.25 14.93
CA GLN A 361 -6.80 45.96 15.47
C GLN A 361 -6.88 45.73 16.99
N PRO A 362 -7.12 46.80 17.77
CA PRO A 362 -7.11 46.76 19.24
C PRO A 362 -8.27 45.98 19.86
#